data_AF-A0A834YTL5-F1
#
_entry.id   AF-A0A834YTL5-F1
#
_cell.length_a   1.000
_cell.length_b   1.000
_cell.length_c   1.000
_cell.angle_alpha   90.00
_cell.angle_beta   90.00
_cell.angle_gamma   90.00
#
_symmetry.space_group_name_H-M   'P 1'
#
loop_
_entity.id
_entity.type
_entity.pdbx_description
1 polymer ?
#
loop_
_entity_poly.entity_id
_entity_poly.type
_entity_poly.pdbx_seq_one_letter_code
_entity_poly.pdbx_strand_id
1 'polypeptide(L)' 'MVLQASGANVPGVGIAPGVTTETPTKVLCLTEVFLEYADTAGSAMARNALSGRKFGGNVVSAVYYPEDKYFNRDYNA' A
#
# COMPACT_ATOMS: atom_id res chain seq x y z
N MET A 1 -15.73 0.31 -8.60
CA MET A 1 -14.57 1.09 -8.09
C MET A 1 -13.56 0.15 -7.49
N VAL A 2 -12.27 0.30 -7.79
CA VAL A 2 -11.21 -0.57 -7.25
C VAL A 2 -10.37 0.18 -6.21
N LEU A 3 -10.10 -0.46 -5.07
CA LEU A 3 -9.28 0.07 -3.99
C LEU A 3 -8.03 -0.80 -3.81
N GLN A 4 -6.84 -0.21 -3.95
CA GLN A 4 -5.55 -0.84 -3.67
C GLN A 4 -5.11 -0.49 -2.25
N ALA A 5 -4.76 -1.50 -1.45
CA ALA A 5 -4.19 -1.33 -0.12
C ALA A 5 -2.76 -1.89 -0.06
N SER A 6 -1.80 -1.11 0.46
CA SER A 6 -0.40 -1.54 0.64
C SER A 6 0.11 -1.25 2.05
N GLY A 7 1.03 -2.06 2.57
CA GLY A 7 1.62 -1.93 3.90
C GLY A 7 3.11 -1.59 3.86
N ALA A 8 3.55 -0.54 4.57
CA ALA A 8 4.97 -0.19 4.70
C ALA A 8 5.49 -0.44 6.13
N ASN A 9 6.60 -1.19 6.24
CA ASN A 9 7.36 -1.35 7.49
C ASN A 9 8.23 -0.12 7.73
N VAL A 10 8.15 0.51 8.91
CA VAL A 10 8.97 1.67 9.30
C VAL A 10 10.08 1.20 10.25
N PRO A 11 11.37 1.16 9.85
CA PRO A 11 12.46 0.79 10.74
C PRO A 11 12.75 1.93 11.73
N GLY A 12 12.68 1.65 13.02
CA GLY A 12 13.08 2.58 14.08
C GLY A 12 14.60 2.54 14.34
N VAL A 13 15.25 3.68 14.08
CA VAL A 13 16.42 4.30 14.77
C VAL A 13 17.55 3.40 15.31
N GLY A 14 18.73 3.51 14.66
CA GLY A 14 20.05 3.18 15.21
C GLY A 14 21.15 3.86 14.39
N ILE A 15 21.94 4.74 15.01
CA ILE A 15 22.99 5.55 14.38
C ILE A 15 24.28 4.74 14.24
N ALA A 16 24.85 4.64 13.04
CA ALA A 16 26.25 4.25 12.81
C ALA A 16 26.83 4.96 11.57
N PRO A 17 28.05 5.53 11.62
CA PRO A 17 28.66 6.22 10.50
C PRO A 17 29.40 5.19 9.64
N GLY A 18 28.71 4.70 8.61
CA GLY A 18 29.26 3.80 7.61
C GLY A 18 28.38 3.85 6.38
N VAL A 19 28.48 4.94 5.62
CA VAL A 19 27.76 5.11 4.35
C VAL A 19 28.40 4.18 3.32
N THR A 20 27.98 2.92 3.32
CA THR A 20 27.88 2.15 2.09
C THR A 20 26.58 2.58 1.42
N THR A 21 26.69 3.21 0.26
CA THR A 21 25.59 3.63 -0.61
C THR A 21 24.94 2.41 -1.27
N GLU A 22 24.44 1.47 -0.46
CA GLU A 22 23.53 0.45 -0.94
C GLU A 22 22.17 1.14 -0.95
N THR A 23 21.69 1.56 -2.12
CA THR A 23 20.26 1.85 -2.28
C THR A 23 19.56 0.60 -1.78
N PRO A 24 18.90 0.64 -0.60
CA PRO A 24 18.26 -0.55 -0.09
C PRO A 24 17.14 -0.80 -1.09
N THR A 25 17.29 -1.80 -1.97
CA THR A 25 16.15 -2.53 -2.49
C THR A 25 15.57 -3.27 -1.30
N LYS A 26 15.04 -2.50 -0.34
CA LYS A 26 14.24 -2.95 0.77
C LYS A 26 13.14 -3.71 0.06
N VAL A 27 13.20 -5.04 0.14
CA VAL A 27 12.07 -5.89 -0.21
C VAL A 27 11.00 -5.48 0.79
N LEU A 28 10.27 -4.45 0.42
CA LEU A 28 9.08 -3.98 1.08
C LEU A 28 8.12 -5.12 0.79
N CYS A 29 7.79 -5.92 1.82
CA CYS A 29 6.74 -6.92 1.71
C CYS A 29 5.41 -6.19 1.50
N LEU A 30 5.21 -5.66 0.29
CA LEU A 30 4.01 -4.99 -0.16
C LEU A 30 3.01 -6.09 -0.47
N THR A 31 2.21 -6.44 0.52
CA THR A 31 0.97 -7.15 0.25
C THR A 31 0.01 -6.13 -0.35
N GLU A 32 -0.08 -6.12 -1.67
CA GLU A 32 -1.05 -5.30 -2.40
C GLU A 32 -2.34 -6.07 -2.57
N VAL A 33 -3.43 -5.51 -2.07
CA VAL A 33 -4.77 -6.12 -2.18
C VAL A 33 -5.65 -5.17 -2.97
N PHE A 34 -6.29 -5.67 -4.03
CA PHE A 34 -7.27 -4.95 -4.82
C PHE A 34 -8.69 -5.39 -4.41
N LEU A 35 -9.53 -4.45 -4.00
CA LEU A 35 -10.94 -4.69 -3.67
C LEU A 35 -11.83 -3.95 -4.66
N GLU A 36 -12.66 -4.69 -5.38
CA GLU A 36 -13.70 -4.13 -6.24
C GLU A 36 -14.99 -3.91 -5.44
N TYR A 37 -15.44 -2.66 -5.40
CA TYR A 37 -16.70 -2.25 -4.80
C TYR A 37 -17.73 -1.94 -5.88
N ALA A 38 -18.97 -2.39 -5.64
CA ALA A 38 -20.11 -2.11 -6.51
C ALA A 38 -20.51 -0.62 -6.52
N ASP A 39 -20.22 0.11 -5.44
CA ASP A 39 -20.59 1.51 -5.29
C ASP A 39 -19.42 2.40 -4.84
N THR A 40 -19.63 3.70 -5.02
CA THR A 40 -18.62 4.71 -4.70
C THR A 40 -18.57 4.98 -3.20
N ALA A 41 -19.73 4.96 -2.54
CA ALA A 41 -19.87 5.18 -1.11
C ALA A 41 -19.14 4.11 -0.28
N GLY A 42 -19.33 2.82 -0.60
CA GLY A 42 -18.66 1.71 0.08
C GLY A 42 -17.14 1.76 -0.09
N SER A 43 -16.67 2.08 -1.30
CA SER A 43 -15.23 2.24 -1.56
C SER A 43 -14.61 3.40 -0.78
N ALA A 44 -15.33 4.53 -0.64
CA ALA A 44 -14.87 5.69 0.13
C ALA A 44 -14.80 5.40 1.63
N MET A 45 -15.83 4.72 2.17
CA MET A 45 -15.84 4.30 3.57
C MET A 45 -14.69 3.33 3.87
N ALA A 46 -14.47 2.34 3.01
CA ALA A 46 -13.37 1.39 3.17
C ALA A 46 -12.00 2.07 3.09
N ARG A 47 -11.80 2.95 2.10
CA ARG A 47 -10.57 3.73 1.97
C ARG A 47 -10.28 4.53 3.23
N ASN A 48 -11.27 5.24 3.74
CA ASN A 48 -11.10 6.07 4.92
C ASN A 48 -10.87 5.22 6.19
N ALA A 49 -11.50 4.05 6.28
CA ALA A 49 -11.31 3.13 7.39
C ALA A 49 -9.94 2.44 7.39
N LEU A 50 -9.38 2.14 6.22
CA LEU A 50 -8.12 1.41 6.06
C LEU A 50 -6.89 2.33 6.02
N SER A 51 -7.02 3.50 5.42
CA SER A 51 -5.90 4.45 5.28
C SER A 51 -5.36 4.86 6.65
N GLY A 52 -4.07 4.70 6.86
CA GLY A 52 -3.38 5.07 8.10
C GLY A 52 -3.52 4.05 9.23
N ARG A 53 -4.32 2.98 9.07
CA ARG A 53 -4.40 1.93 10.11
C ARG A 53 -3.11 1.11 10.15
N LYS A 54 -2.73 0.68 11.34
CA LYS A 54 -1.59 -0.24 11.54
C LYS A 54 -2.08 -1.68 11.55
N PHE A 55 -1.45 -2.54 10.73
CA PHE A 55 -1.69 -3.98 10.69
C PHE A 55 -0.34 -4.70 10.82
N GLY A 56 -0.17 -5.48 11.89
CA GLY A 56 1.10 -6.20 12.14
C GLY A 56 2.34 -5.30 12.20
N GLY A 57 2.20 -4.04 12.61
CA GLY A 57 3.29 -3.04 12.62
C GLY A 57 3.45 -2.22 11.34
N ASN A 58 2.76 -2.60 10.26
CA ASN A 58 2.78 -1.87 8.98
C ASN A 58 1.63 -0.88 8.91
N VAL A 59 1.88 0.34 8.41
CA VAL A 59 0.80 1.29 8.13
C VAL A 59 0.19 0.95 6.77
N VAL A 60 -1.13 0.80 6.74
CA VAL A 60 -1.92 0.54 5.53
C VAL A 60 -2.16 1.85 4.79
N SER A 61 -1.84 1.89 3.51
CA SER A 61 -2.17 2.96 2.58
C SER A 61 -3.25 2.45 1.63
N ALA A 62 -4.44 3.08 1.61
CA ALA A 62 -5.51 2.71 0.70
C ALA A 62 -5.76 3.82 -0.35
N VAL A 63 -5.68 3.46 -1.62
CA VAL A 63 -5.81 4.38 -2.77
C VAL A 63 -6.74 3.80 -3.83
N TYR A 64 -7.42 4.66 -4.58
CA TYR A 64 -8.22 4.20 -5.71
C TYR A 64 -7.31 3.75 -6.85
N TYR A 65 -7.62 2.59 -7.42
CA TYR A 65 -6.94 2.06 -8.58
C TYR A 65 -7.80 2.25 -9.84
N PRO A 66 -7.22 2.66 -10.99
CA PRO A 66 -7.96 2.77 -12.23
C PRO A 66 -8.56 1.43 -12.65
N GLU A 67 -9.86 1.42 -12.96
CA GLU A 67 -10.57 0.19 -13.32
C GLU A 67 -10.06 -0.41 -14.62
N ASP A 68 -9.74 0.42 -15.62
CA ASP A 68 -9.21 -0.04 -16.90
C ASP A 68 -7.92 -0.85 -16.72
N LYS A 69 -7.04 -0.40 -15.81
CA LYS A 69 -5.81 -1.14 -15.49
C LYS A 69 -6.12 -2.46 -14.78
N TYR A 70 -7.06 -2.45 -13.83
CA TYR A 70 -7.48 -3.64 -13.09
C TYR A 70 -8.05 -4.71 -14.03
N PHE A 71 -8.95 -4.33 -14.94
CA PHE A 71 -9.55 -5.25 -15.92
C PHE A 71 -8.54 -5.74 -16.95
N ASN A 72 -7.58 -4.89 -17.32
CA ASN A 72 -6.46 -5.27 -18.19
C ASN A 72 -5.40 -6.12 -17.47
N ARG A 73 -5.59 -6.42 -16.17
CA ARG A 73 -4.64 -7.15 -15.31
C ARG A 73 -3.25 -6.51 -15.27
N ASP A 74 -3.20 -5.22 -15.55
CA ASP A 74 -2.01 -4.40 -15.40
C ASP A 74 -2.00 -3.89 -13.96
N TYR A 75 -1.15 -4.49 -13.12
CA TYR A 75 -1.02 -4.17 -11.70
C TYR A 75 0.29 -3.44 -11.37
N ASN A 76 1.01 -2.95 -12.37
CA ASN A 76 2.32 -2.34 -12.19
C ASN A 76 2.20 -0.85 -11.78
N ALA A 77 1.56 -0.62 -10.63
CA ALA A 77 1.20 0.69 -10.07
C ALA A 77 2.41 1.63 -9.88
#